data_AF-A0A0G1RDD2-F1
#
_entry.id   AF-A0A0G1RDD2-F1
#
_cell.length_a   1.000
_cell.length_b   1.000
_cell.length_c   1.000
_cell.angle_alpha   90.00
_cell.angle_beta   90.00
_cell.angle_gamma   90.00
#
_symmetry.space_group_name_H-M   'P 1'
#
loop_
_entity.id
_entity.type
_entity.pdbx_description
1 polymer ?
#
loop_
_entity_poly.entity_id
_entity_poly.type
_entity_poly.pdbx_seq_one_letter_code
_entity_poly.pdbx_strand_id
1 'polypeptide(L)'
;GIEKLWHSFHAPIDTREGGYRMSTFRKPRVSLRNPWQWLATSFGASCTPGKIPRKIPGTMGTIPAIGLWWLMAVALSWSTEAMIWTTALLFILGLPIVHYASDGIGVYDDGRITWDEIVGYFCAALFAPSGFGWLLLAFVLFRYFDMLKPWPVNRFDIRHGVFWVMVDDVIGGVLAGLLLWWFATEWRIALTALGGHLTLMLLGRLILRYDRKQRGIPFPSIGKALGNPQSAWE
;
A
#
# COMPACT_ATOMS: atom_id res chain seq x y z
N GLY A 1 26.44 4.51 23.87
CA GLY A 1 27.15 3.94 22.70
C GLY A 1 26.14 3.33 21.76
N ILE A 2 26.43 3.31 20.45
CA ILE A 2 25.52 2.81 19.40
C ILE A 2 25.04 1.38 19.69
N GLU A 3 25.90 0.50 20.21
CA GLU A 3 25.52 -0.87 20.58
C GLU A 3 24.41 -0.90 21.65
N LYS A 4 24.51 -0.07 22.70
CA LYS A 4 23.46 0.01 23.74
C LYS A 4 22.12 0.46 23.15
N LEU A 5 22.13 1.37 22.19
CA LEU A 5 20.92 1.84 21.49
C LEU A 5 20.36 0.76 20.56
N TRP A 6 21.22 0.03 19.84
CA TRP A 6 20.80 -1.09 19.02
C TRP A 6 20.13 -2.19 19.87
N HIS A 7 20.71 -2.49 21.03
CA HIS A 7 20.12 -3.43 21.98
C HIS A 7 18.78 -2.94 22.53
N SER A 8 18.58 -1.64 22.76
CA SER A 8 17.29 -1.14 23.24
C SER A 8 16.16 -1.29 22.20
N PHE A 9 16.46 -1.24 20.90
CA PHE A 9 15.47 -1.50 19.85
C PHE A 9 15.05 -2.97 19.73
N HIS A 10 15.89 -3.90 20.20
CA HIS A 10 15.65 -5.35 20.20
C HIS A 10 15.24 -5.89 21.57
N ALA A 11 15.34 -5.06 22.61
CA ALA A 11 14.99 -5.46 23.95
C ALA A 11 13.50 -5.82 23.99
N PRO A 12 13.13 -6.85 24.76
CA PRO A 12 11.72 -7.11 24.98
C PRO A 12 11.04 -5.86 25.50
N ILE A 13 9.91 -5.54 24.89
CA ILE A 13 8.99 -4.52 25.36
C ILE A 13 8.56 -4.94 26.75
N ASP A 14 9.27 -4.45 27.76
CA ASP A 14 9.06 -4.88 29.13
C ASP A 14 7.73 -4.30 29.61
N THR A 15 6.76 -5.18 29.81
CA THR A 15 5.50 -4.83 30.46
C THR A 15 5.66 -4.77 31.99
N ARG A 16 6.87 -4.94 32.53
CA ARG A 16 7.11 -5.25 33.93
C ARG A 16 8.36 -4.62 34.55
N GLU A 17 8.57 -3.32 34.39
CA GLU A 17 9.29 -2.53 35.41
C GLU A 17 8.57 -1.20 35.69
N GLY A 18 7.49 -1.30 36.46
CA GLY A 18 6.73 -0.15 36.93
C GLY A 18 5.27 -0.51 37.09
N GLY A 19 4.89 -0.95 38.29
CA GLY A 19 3.53 -1.36 38.62
C GLY A 19 2.48 -0.28 38.33
N TYR A 20 1.96 -0.24 37.11
CA TYR A 20 0.67 0.36 36.83
C TYR A 20 -0.40 -0.69 37.13
N ARG A 21 -0.89 -0.61 38.37
CA ARG A 21 -2.20 -1.11 38.74
C ARG A 21 -3.18 -0.63 37.66
N MET A 22 -3.98 -1.55 37.12
CA MET A 22 -5.14 -1.26 36.27
C MET A 22 -6.15 -0.40 37.04
N SER A 23 -5.87 0.90 37.15
CA SER A 23 -6.74 1.89 37.80
C SER A 23 -6.53 3.25 37.15
N THR A 24 -6.98 3.39 35.90
CA THR A 24 -7.74 4.54 35.39
C THR A 24 -8.07 4.31 33.91
N PHE A 25 -9.35 4.43 33.56
CA PHE A 25 -9.95 4.22 32.22
C PHE A 25 -9.49 5.22 31.12
N ARG A 26 -8.37 5.94 31.30
CA ARG A 26 -7.88 6.92 30.31
C ARG A 26 -6.60 6.41 29.66
N LYS A 27 -6.65 6.19 28.35
CA LYS A 27 -5.43 6.02 27.53
C LYS A 27 -4.49 7.22 27.77
N PRO A 28 -3.18 7.00 27.93
CA PRO A 28 -2.22 8.08 28.09
C PRO A 28 -2.30 9.06 26.91
N ARG A 29 -2.07 10.34 27.20
CA ARG A 29 -2.23 11.41 26.21
C ARG A 29 -0.97 11.51 25.35
N VAL A 30 -1.15 11.53 24.03
CA VAL A 30 -0.09 11.93 23.09
C VAL A 30 0.10 13.44 23.21
N SER A 31 1.35 13.87 23.25
CA SER A 31 1.77 15.27 23.22
C SER A 31 2.33 15.61 21.85
N LEU A 32 1.55 16.32 21.03
CA LEU A 32 1.99 16.80 19.71
C LEU A 32 3.09 17.88 19.79
N ARG A 33 3.42 18.36 21.00
CA ARG A 33 4.58 19.24 21.25
C ARG A 33 5.89 18.46 21.34
N ASN A 34 5.83 17.15 21.60
CA ASN A 34 7.00 16.29 21.56
C ASN A 34 7.26 15.89 20.10
N PRO A 35 8.42 16.24 19.51
CA PRO A 35 8.70 15.97 18.11
C PRO A 35 8.67 14.46 17.78
N TRP A 36 9.09 13.60 18.71
CA TRP A 36 9.05 12.15 18.52
C TRP A 36 7.63 11.65 18.40
N GLN A 37 6.74 12.11 19.28
CA GLN A 37 5.33 11.71 19.26
C GLN A 37 4.58 12.34 18.07
N TRP A 38 4.93 13.56 17.69
CA TRP A 38 4.37 14.19 16.50
C TRP A 38 4.74 13.43 15.23
N LEU A 39 6.00 13.05 15.06
CA LEU A 39 6.45 12.22 13.94
C LEU A 39 5.81 10.83 13.97
N ALA A 40 5.90 10.14 15.11
CA ALA A 40 5.38 8.79 15.28
C ALA A 40 3.87 8.69 14.99
N THR A 41 3.11 9.76 15.23
CA THR A 41 1.67 9.81 14.97
C THR A 41 1.30 10.35 13.58
N SER A 42 2.21 10.21 12.61
CA SER A 42 2.04 10.72 11.24
C SER A 42 1.64 12.20 11.23
N PHE A 43 2.40 13.01 11.98
CA PHE A 43 2.16 14.45 12.15
C PHE A 43 0.84 14.80 12.89
N GLY A 44 0.35 13.86 13.71
CA GLY A 44 -0.90 13.96 14.45
C GLY A 44 -2.13 13.42 13.72
N ALA A 45 -1.99 12.92 12.49
CA ALA A 45 -3.10 12.40 11.69
C ALA A 45 -3.74 11.15 12.30
N SER A 46 -2.95 10.29 12.94
CA SER A 46 -3.43 9.08 13.62
C SER A 46 -4.04 9.36 15.00
N CYS A 47 -3.97 10.60 15.50
CA CYS A 47 -4.59 11.02 16.76
C CYS A 47 -6.10 11.22 16.61
N THR A 48 -6.85 10.13 16.42
CA THR A 48 -8.30 10.19 16.28
C THR A 48 -9.01 10.40 17.64
N PRO A 49 -10.10 11.18 17.72
CA PRO A 49 -10.87 11.35 18.95
C PRO A 49 -11.41 10.03 19.53
N GLY A 50 -11.66 10.00 20.85
CA GLY A 50 -11.92 8.78 21.61
C GLY A 50 -13.15 7.95 21.21
N LYS A 51 -13.05 6.63 21.46
CA LYS A 51 -13.98 5.50 21.16
C LYS A 51 -14.01 4.99 19.72
N ILE A 52 -13.03 5.34 18.90
CA ILE A 52 -12.91 4.78 17.56
C ILE A 52 -12.12 3.45 17.64
N PRO A 53 -12.57 2.37 16.94
CA PRO A 53 -11.87 1.08 16.88
C PRO A 53 -10.38 1.22 16.60
N ARG A 54 -9.54 0.36 17.21
CA ARG A 54 -8.06 0.33 17.05
C ARG A 54 -7.59 0.33 15.58
N LYS A 55 -8.44 -0.09 14.64
CA LYS A 55 -8.16 -0.19 13.20
C LYS A 55 -8.23 1.14 12.41
N ILE A 56 -8.89 2.17 12.95
CA ILE A 56 -9.10 3.46 12.28
C ILE A 56 -7.94 4.44 12.47
N PRO A 57 -7.26 4.51 13.64
CA PRO A 57 -6.02 5.27 13.80
C PRO A 57 -4.98 4.98 12.71
N GLY A 58 -4.76 3.70 12.38
CA GLY A 58 -3.85 3.28 11.32
C GLY A 58 -4.26 3.80 9.93
N THR A 59 -5.55 3.71 9.60
CA THR A 59 -6.09 4.24 8.33
C THR A 59 -5.91 5.76 8.23
N MET A 60 -6.10 6.50 9.33
CA MET A 60 -5.88 7.96 9.34
C MET A 60 -4.40 8.34 9.36
N GLY A 61 -3.53 7.49 9.91
CA GLY A 61 -2.07 7.66 9.92
C GLY A 61 -1.40 7.34 8.57
N THR A 62 -1.99 6.46 7.76
CA THR A 62 -1.45 6.04 6.45
C THR A 62 -1.97 6.85 5.27
N ILE A 63 -3.08 7.59 5.39
CA ILE A 63 -3.51 8.56 4.36
C ILE A 63 -2.42 9.63 4.09
N PRO A 64 -1.79 10.26 5.12
CA PRO A 64 -0.63 11.12 4.93
C PRO A 64 0.53 10.43 4.19
N ALA A 65 0.68 9.11 4.33
CA ALA A 65 1.74 8.35 3.65
C ALA A 65 1.58 8.40 2.12
N ILE A 66 0.34 8.39 1.60
CA ILE A 66 0.08 8.53 0.16
C ILE A 66 0.56 9.90 -0.34
N GLY A 67 0.23 10.96 0.40
CA GLY A 67 0.65 12.33 0.07
C GLY A 67 2.17 12.51 0.21
N LEU A 68 2.77 11.95 1.25
CA LEU A 68 4.21 11.98 1.48
C LEU A 68 4.95 11.23 0.37
N TRP A 69 4.48 10.03 -0.01
CA TRP A 69 5.03 9.28 -1.13
C TRP A 69 5.01 10.11 -2.42
N TRP A 70 3.87 10.72 -2.75
CA TRP A 70 3.72 11.54 -3.95
C TRP A 70 4.67 12.74 -3.94
N LEU A 71 4.77 13.44 -2.82
CA LEU A 71 5.66 14.58 -2.66
C LEU A 71 7.13 14.17 -2.84
N MET A 72 7.54 13.07 -2.23
CA MET A 72 8.91 12.55 -2.37
C MET A 72 9.19 12.05 -3.78
N ALA A 73 8.24 11.38 -4.42
CA ALA A 73 8.36 10.94 -5.80
C ALA A 73 8.55 12.14 -6.75
N VAL A 74 7.78 13.22 -6.57
CA VAL A 74 7.97 14.45 -7.35
C VAL A 74 9.33 15.09 -7.06
N ALA A 75 9.71 15.23 -5.79
CA ALA A 75 10.98 15.84 -5.38
C ALA A 75 12.21 15.05 -5.88
N LEU A 76 12.08 13.74 -6.03
CA LEU A 76 13.13 12.82 -6.46
C LEU A 76 13.00 12.44 -7.94
N SER A 77 12.23 13.21 -8.73
CA SER A 77 12.06 13.01 -10.17
C SER A 77 11.60 11.60 -10.55
N TRP A 78 10.78 10.98 -9.69
CA TRP A 78 10.24 9.63 -9.84
C TRP A 78 11.33 8.55 -9.97
N SER A 79 12.53 8.79 -9.44
CA SER A 79 13.62 7.82 -9.44
C SER A 79 13.32 6.66 -8.48
N THR A 80 13.17 5.45 -9.01
CA THR A 80 12.96 4.23 -8.21
C THR A 80 14.11 4.01 -7.23
N GLU A 81 15.36 4.21 -7.67
CA GLU A 81 16.53 4.05 -6.79
C GLU A 81 16.48 5.03 -5.61
N ALA A 82 16.16 6.30 -5.86
CA ALA A 82 16.06 7.31 -4.81
C ALA A 82 14.92 7.00 -3.82
N MET A 83 13.79 6.45 -4.30
CA MET A 83 12.67 6.02 -3.46
C MET A 83 13.03 4.81 -2.59
N ILE A 84 13.85 3.88 -3.10
CA ILE A 84 14.37 2.74 -2.30
C ILE A 84 15.24 3.27 -1.16
N TRP A 85 16.21 4.14 -1.46
CA TRP A 85 17.09 4.72 -0.44
C TRP A 85 16.33 5.55 0.59
N THR A 86 15.33 6.29 0.12
CA THR A 86 14.42 7.06 0.97
C THR A 86 13.64 6.16 1.93
N THR A 87 13.07 5.06 1.42
CA THR A 87 12.31 4.10 2.24
C THR A 87 13.21 3.45 3.29
N ALA A 88 14.43 3.05 2.90
CA ALA A 88 15.42 2.51 3.82
C ALA A 88 15.81 3.54 4.91
N LEU A 89 15.98 4.81 4.54
CA LEU A 89 16.27 5.88 5.48
C LEU A 89 15.11 6.09 6.47
N LEU A 90 13.87 6.13 6.00
CA LEU A 90 12.68 6.26 6.86
C LEU A 90 12.53 5.09 7.83
N PHE A 91 12.91 3.86 7.42
CA PHE A 91 12.99 2.71 8.30
C PHE A 91 14.01 2.93 9.43
N ILE A 92 15.24 3.31 9.08
CA ILE A 92 16.31 3.54 10.07
C ILE A 92 15.94 4.67 11.05
N LEU A 93 15.39 5.77 10.54
CA LEU A 93 14.91 6.89 11.34
C LEU A 93 13.68 6.51 12.18
N GLY A 94 12.88 5.55 11.71
CA GLY A 94 11.72 5.05 12.42
C GLY A 94 12.05 4.39 13.75
N LEU A 95 13.19 3.70 13.85
CA LEU A 95 13.60 3.02 15.09
C LEU A 95 13.65 3.94 16.31
N PRO A 96 14.42 5.06 16.32
CA PRO A 96 14.38 6.00 17.43
C PRO A 96 13.05 6.74 17.54
N ILE A 97 12.35 7.03 16.44
CA ILE A 97 11.06 7.73 16.47
C ILE A 97 10.02 6.92 17.26
N VAL A 98 9.83 5.66 16.88
CA VAL A 98 8.87 4.75 17.51
C VAL A 98 9.29 4.45 18.95
N HIS A 99 10.58 4.25 19.21
CA HIS A 99 11.11 3.99 20.55
C HIS A 99 10.83 5.15 21.51
N TYR A 100 11.32 6.36 21.22
CA TYR A 100 11.15 7.50 22.12
C TYR A 100 9.70 7.98 22.21
N ALA A 101 8.90 7.79 21.16
CA ALA A 101 7.46 8.06 21.24
C ALA A 101 6.76 7.08 22.19
N SER A 102 7.04 5.77 22.08
CA SER A 102 6.47 4.74 22.95
C SER A 102 6.87 4.95 24.41
N ASP A 103 8.16 5.18 24.65
CA ASP A 103 8.70 5.49 25.98
C ASP A 103 8.00 6.72 26.60
N GLY A 104 7.86 7.79 25.82
CA GLY A 104 7.22 9.02 26.27
C GLY A 104 5.71 8.94 26.46
N ILE A 105 5.03 7.98 25.82
CA ILE A 105 3.60 7.69 26.02
C ILE A 105 3.42 6.74 27.22
N GLY A 106 4.43 5.94 27.54
CA GLY A 106 4.37 4.89 28.55
C GLY A 106 3.54 3.67 28.10
N VAL A 107 3.27 3.57 26.79
CA VAL A 107 2.59 2.45 26.16
C VAL A 107 3.35 2.11 24.89
N TYR A 108 3.86 0.89 24.84
CA TYR A 108 4.45 0.32 23.64
C TYR A 108 3.36 -0.30 22.76
N ASP A 109 3.53 -0.22 21.45
CA ASP A 109 2.50 -0.60 20.46
C ASP A 109 1.15 0.11 20.72
N ASP A 110 1.24 1.44 20.92
CA ASP A 110 0.06 2.30 20.88
C ASP A 110 -0.37 2.45 19.42
N GLY A 111 -1.59 2.04 19.08
CA GLY A 111 -2.09 2.13 17.69
C GLY A 111 -2.21 3.55 17.11
N ARG A 112 -1.85 4.60 17.86
CA ARG A 112 -1.63 5.94 17.30
C ARG A 112 -0.22 6.10 16.71
N ILE A 113 0.75 5.31 17.14
CA ILE A 113 2.06 5.27 16.48
C ILE A 113 1.87 4.50 15.18
N THR A 114 2.10 5.16 14.05
CA THR A 114 1.80 4.67 12.70
C THR A 114 2.96 4.95 11.73
N TRP A 115 4.17 5.12 12.27
CA TRP A 115 5.36 5.36 11.46
C TRP A 115 5.83 4.10 10.74
N ASP A 116 5.79 2.96 11.42
CA ASP A 116 5.84 1.62 10.87
C ASP A 116 4.88 1.47 9.69
N GLU A 117 3.63 1.92 9.83
CA GLU A 117 2.64 1.81 8.76
C GLU A 117 2.99 2.70 7.54
N ILE A 118 3.58 3.89 7.75
CA ILE A 118 4.09 4.74 6.66
C ILE A 118 5.18 3.99 5.89
N VAL A 119 6.14 3.40 6.59
CA VAL A 119 7.27 2.69 5.97
C VAL A 119 6.79 1.43 5.25
N GLY A 120 5.86 0.68 5.84
CA GLY A 120 5.23 -0.48 5.19
C GLY A 120 4.48 -0.09 3.91
N TYR A 121 3.71 1.00 3.92
CA TYR A 121 3.07 1.52 2.71
C TYR A 121 4.09 1.92 1.63
N PHE A 122 5.21 2.56 1.99
CA PHE A 122 6.28 2.89 1.05
C PHE A 122 6.87 1.63 0.41
N CYS A 123 7.07 0.56 1.19
CA CYS A 123 7.50 -0.72 0.66
C CYS A 123 6.52 -1.28 -0.36
N ALA A 124 5.20 -1.18 -0.15
CA ALA A 124 4.21 -1.60 -1.14
C ALA A 124 4.22 -0.71 -2.41
N ALA A 125 4.31 0.60 -2.23
CA ALA A 125 4.27 1.57 -3.32
C ALA A 125 5.50 1.50 -4.25
N LEU A 126 6.64 0.99 -3.79
CA LEU A 126 7.83 0.73 -4.62
C LEU A 126 7.53 -0.23 -5.80
N PHE A 127 6.53 -1.09 -5.67
CA PHE A 127 6.12 -2.05 -6.70
C PHE A 127 4.97 -1.53 -7.58
N ALA A 128 4.39 -0.38 -7.22
CA ALA A 128 3.24 0.18 -7.92
C ALA A 128 3.66 0.75 -9.28
N PRO A 129 2.93 0.45 -10.37
CA PRO A 129 3.08 1.17 -11.62
C PRO A 129 2.76 2.67 -11.45
N SER A 130 3.17 3.48 -12.44
CA SER A 130 2.86 4.91 -12.43
C SER A 130 1.34 5.15 -12.51
N GLY A 131 0.86 6.09 -11.69
CA GLY A 131 -0.53 6.53 -11.68
C GLY A 131 -1.17 6.46 -10.29
N PHE A 132 -2.01 7.45 -10.00
CA PHE A 132 -2.63 7.59 -8.68
C PHE A 132 -3.50 6.38 -8.29
N GLY A 133 -4.17 5.75 -9.26
CA GLY A 133 -4.98 4.54 -9.01
C GLY A 133 -4.16 3.37 -8.47
N TRP A 134 -2.91 3.21 -8.92
CA TRP A 134 -2.01 2.16 -8.43
C TRP A 134 -1.52 2.44 -7.00
N LEU A 135 -1.31 3.71 -6.64
CA LEU A 135 -0.98 4.09 -5.26
C LEU A 135 -2.16 3.84 -4.31
N LEU A 136 -3.38 4.13 -4.74
CA LEU A 136 -4.58 3.77 -3.97
C LEU A 136 -4.72 2.26 -3.82
N LEU A 137 -4.46 1.49 -4.87
CA LEU A 137 -4.49 0.03 -4.79
C LEU A 137 -3.39 -0.50 -3.87
N ALA A 138 -2.17 0.06 -3.93
CA ALA A 138 -1.08 -0.27 -3.02
C ALA A 138 -1.48 -0.01 -1.56
N PHE A 139 -2.15 1.11 -1.28
CA PHE A 139 -2.68 1.43 0.03
C PHE A 139 -3.69 0.39 0.51
N VAL A 140 -4.68 0.05 -0.32
CA VAL A 140 -5.71 -0.94 0.03
C VAL A 140 -5.09 -2.31 0.30
N LEU A 141 -4.17 -2.77 -0.56
CA LEU A 141 -3.49 -4.04 -0.39
C LEU A 141 -2.61 -4.03 0.86
N PHE A 142 -1.82 -2.98 1.09
CA PHE A 142 -1.00 -2.87 2.29
C PHE A 142 -1.85 -2.97 3.55
N ARG A 143 -2.94 -2.19 3.65
CA ARG A 143 -3.86 -2.26 4.80
C ARG A 143 -4.49 -3.66 4.96
N TYR A 144 -4.76 -4.36 3.87
CA TYR A 144 -5.25 -5.73 3.92
C TYR A 144 -4.21 -6.67 4.57
N PHE A 145 -2.94 -6.58 4.16
CA PHE A 145 -1.86 -7.41 4.72
C PHE A 145 -1.49 -7.04 6.16
N ASP A 146 -1.41 -5.74 6.47
CA ASP A 146 -1.18 -5.23 7.82
C ASP A 146 -2.29 -5.69 8.80
N MET A 147 -3.57 -5.54 8.42
CA MET A 147 -4.67 -5.92 9.30
C MET A 147 -4.83 -7.43 9.50
N LEU A 148 -4.48 -8.24 8.50
CA LEU A 148 -4.66 -9.69 8.56
C LEU A 148 -3.46 -10.41 9.18
N LYS A 149 -2.28 -9.80 9.16
CA LYS A 149 -1.01 -10.45 9.52
C LYS A 149 -0.94 -11.91 9.02
N PRO A 150 -1.20 -12.18 7.72
CA PRO A 150 -1.19 -13.55 7.25
C PRO A 150 0.21 -14.15 7.44
N TRP A 151 0.25 -15.44 7.73
CA TRP A 151 1.51 -16.19 7.81
C TRP A 151 2.38 -15.90 6.58
N PRO A 152 3.68 -15.54 6.72
CA PRO A 152 4.59 -15.77 7.85
C PRO A 152 4.74 -14.60 8.85
N VAL A 153 3.98 -13.51 8.71
CA VAL A 153 4.09 -12.31 9.56
C VAL A 153 3.90 -12.64 11.05
N ASN A 154 3.01 -13.60 11.37
CA ASN A 154 2.77 -14.02 12.77
C ASN A 154 3.94 -14.74 13.47
N ARG A 155 5.02 -15.13 12.76
CA ARG A 155 6.15 -15.84 13.37
C ARG A 155 7.16 -14.88 14.02
N PHE A 156 7.12 -13.61 13.65
CA PHE A 156 7.95 -12.55 14.25
C PHE A 156 7.29 -11.90 15.48
N ASP A 157 6.00 -12.15 15.72
CA ASP A 157 5.24 -11.76 16.93
C ASP A 157 5.80 -12.39 18.24
N ILE A 158 6.75 -13.34 18.10
CA ILE A 158 7.50 -13.95 19.21
C ILE A 158 8.69 -13.06 19.64
N ARG A 159 9.09 -12.11 18.80
CA ARG A 159 10.22 -11.21 19.05
C ARG A 159 9.70 -9.84 19.48
N HIS A 160 9.98 -9.50 20.72
CA HIS A 160 9.59 -8.24 21.31
C HIS A 160 10.61 -7.14 20.94
N GLY A 161 10.14 -5.94 20.60
CA GLY A 161 11.00 -4.77 20.36
C GLY A 161 10.53 -3.88 19.20
N VAL A 162 10.94 -2.62 19.21
CA VAL A 162 10.60 -1.61 18.19
C VAL A 162 11.07 -2.02 16.79
N PHE A 163 12.22 -2.71 16.71
CA PHE A 163 12.73 -3.21 15.45
C PHE A 163 11.77 -4.21 14.80
N TRP A 164 11.21 -5.14 15.59
CA TRP A 164 10.32 -6.18 15.08
C TRP A 164 8.96 -5.61 14.64
N VAL A 165 8.45 -4.61 15.36
CA VAL A 165 7.24 -3.86 14.95
C VAL A 165 7.44 -3.24 13.55
N MET A 166 8.57 -2.55 13.33
CA MET A 166 8.87 -1.96 12.02
C MET A 166 9.06 -3.02 10.92
N VAL A 167 9.67 -4.17 11.25
CA VAL A 167 9.92 -5.26 10.28
C VAL A 167 8.61 -5.94 9.87
N ASP A 168 7.66 -6.12 10.79
CA ASP A 168 6.36 -6.74 10.49
C ASP A 168 5.63 -5.97 9.39
N ASP A 169 5.58 -4.64 9.48
CA ASP A 169 4.94 -3.78 8.48
C ASP A 169 5.71 -3.72 7.16
N VAL A 170 7.05 -3.77 7.20
CA VAL A 170 7.88 -3.91 6.00
C VAL A 170 7.56 -5.20 5.26
N ILE A 171 7.44 -6.33 5.98
CA ILE A 171 7.08 -7.62 5.39
C ILE A 171 5.68 -7.53 4.77
N GLY A 172 4.70 -6.98 5.49
CA GLY A 172 3.36 -6.73 4.96
C GLY A 172 3.38 -5.87 3.69
N GLY A 173 4.18 -4.81 3.68
CA GLY A 173 4.41 -3.93 2.54
C GLY A 173 4.99 -4.64 1.32
N VAL A 174 6.03 -5.46 1.52
CA VAL A 174 6.64 -6.25 0.44
C VAL A 174 5.65 -7.26 -0.13
N LEU A 175 4.88 -7.96 0.71
CA LEU A 175 3.86 -8.92 0.24
C LEU A 175 2.76 -8.21 -0.56
N ALA A 176 2.29 -7.06 -0.08
CA ALA A 176 1.32 -6.24 -0.80
C ALA A 176 1.87 -5.76 -2.14
N GLY A 177 3.13 -5.30 -2.16
CA GLY A 177 3.81 -4.85 -3.36
C GLY A 177 4.00 -5.96 -4.40
N LEU A 178 4.41 -7.16 -3.98
CA LEU A 178 4.55 -8.32 -4.87
C LEU A 178 3.20 -8.73 -5.49
N LEU A 179 2.12 -8.73 -4.70
CA LEU A 179 0.79 -9.01 -5.21
C LEU A 179 0.33 -7.93 -6.20
N LEU A 180 0.60 -6.66 -5.89
CA LEU A 180 0.30 -5.54 -6.77
C LEU A 180 1.04 -5.65 -8.10
N TRP A 181 2.33 -5.95 -8.05
CA TRP A 181 3.18 -6.10 -9.23
C TRP A 181 2.74 -7.27 -10.11
N TRP A 182 2.43 -8.41 -9.49
CA TRP A 182 1.86 -9.56 -10.20
C TRP A 182 0.56 -9.18 -10.90
N PHE A 183 -0.38 -8.58 -10.18
CA PHE A 183 -1.66 -8.14 -10.73
C PHE A 183 -1.49 -7.14 -11.88
N ALA A 184 -0.59 -6.16 -11.73
CA ALA A 184 -0.29 -5.19 -12.78
C ALA A 184 0.31 -5.83 -14.05
N THR A 185 1.13 -6.87 -13.87
CA THR A 185 1.75 -7.60 -14.97
C THR A 185 0.71 -8.40 -15.75
N GLU A 186 -0.16 -9.13 -15.07
CA GLU A 186 -1.26 -9.88 -15.69
C GLU A 186 -2.23 -8.95 -16.42
N TRP A 187 -2.61 -7.84 -15.78
CA TRP A 187 -3.48 -6.83 -16.40
C TRP A 187 -2.88 -6.27 -17.69
N ARG A 188 -1.57 -5.98 -17.70
CA ARG A 188 -0.87 -5.51 -18.89
C ARG A 188 -0.88 -6.55 -20.02
N ILE A 189 -0.69 -7.83 -19.70
CA ILE A 189 -0.71 -8.93 -20.67
C ILE A 189 -2.13 -9.12 -21.24
N ALA A 190 -3.17 -9.03 -20.40
CA ALA A 190 -4.55 -9.13 -20.86
C ALA A 190 -4.91 -7.99 -21.82
N LEU A 191 -4.51 -6.75 -21.51
CA LEU A 191 -4.75 -5.60 -22.38
C LEU A 191 -4.02 -5.71 -23.73
N THR A 192 -2.78 -6.18 -23.74
CA THR A 192 -2.04 -6.38 -25.00
C THR A 192 -2.63 -7.51 -25.83
N ALA A 193 -3.09 -8.60 -25.21
CA ALA A 193 -3.78 -9.70 -25.88
C ALA A 193 -5.12 -9.24 -26.50
N LEU A 194 -5.94 -8.50 -25.75
CA LEU A 194 -7.20 -7.94 -26.23
C LEU A 194 -6.98 -6.91 -27.36
N GLY A 195 -6.00 -6.02 -27.21
CA GLY A 195 -5.64 -5.03 -28.23
C GLY A 195 -5.10 -5.68 -29.51
N GLY A 196 -4.29 -6.72 -29.39
CA GLY A 196 -3.80 -7.52 -30.51
C GLY A 196 -4.94 -8.21 -31.27
N HIS A 197 -5.90 -8.79 -30.53
CA HIS A 197 -7.05 -9.45 -31.15
C HIS A 197 -7.96 -8.46 -31.90
N LEU A 198 -8.22 -7.28 -31.32
CA LEU A 198 -8.98 -6.22 -31.98
C LEU A 198 -8.26 -5.70 -33.23
N THR A 199 -6.94 -5.51 -33.15
CA THR A 199 -6.10 -5.07 -34.28
C THR A 199 -6.12 -6.08 -35.42
N LEU A 200 -6.01 -7.38 -35.12
CA LEU A 200 -6.12 -8.46 -36.11
C LEU A 200 -7.52 -8.52 -36.73
N MET A 201 -8.58 -8.34 -35.94
CA MET A 201 -9.95 -8.27 -36.47
C MET A 201 -10.14 -7.08 -37.43
N LEU A 202 -9.60 -5.90 -37.09
CA LEU A 202 -9.69 -4.71 -37.94
C LEU A 202 -8.85 -4.85 -39.22
N LEU A 203 -7.62 -5.38 -39.11
CA LEU A 203 -6.78 -5.71 -40.27
C LEU A 203 -7.44 -6.75 -41.16
N GLY A 204 -8.00 -7.83 -40.59
CA GLY A 204 -8.77 -8.83 -41.34
C GLY A 204 -9.95 -8.19 -42.08
N ARG A 205 -10.71 -7.30 -41.44
CA ARG A 205 -11.79 -6.55 -42.11
C ARG A 205 -11.27 -5.62 -43.22
N LEU A 206 -10.12 -4.98 -43.03
CA LEU A 206 -9.48 -4.11 -44.04
C LEU A 206 -8.96 -4.91 -45.24
N ILE A 207 -8.28 -6.04 -45.01
CA ILE A 207 -7.79 -6.95 -46.05
C ILE A 207 -8.97 -7.51 -46.86
N LEU A 208 -10.03 -7.97 -46.19
CA LEU A 208 -11.24 -8.44 -46.86
C LEU A 208 -11.94 -7.32 -47.66
N ARG A 209 -11.94 -6.08 -47.16
CA ARG A 209 -12.45 -4.91 -47.92
C ARG A 209 -11.59 -4.61 -49.14
N TYR A 210 -10.27 -4.68 -49.02
CA TYR A 210 -9.34 -4.44 -50.12
C TYR A 210 -9.45 -5.52 -51.21
N ASP A 211 -9.45 -6.81 -50.83
CA ASP A 211 -9.59 -7.93 -51.77
C ASP A 211 -10.94 -7.90 -52.50
N ARG A 212 -12.05 -7.63 -51.82
CA ARG A 212 -13.36 -7.46 -52.48
C ARG A 212 -13.37 -6.30 -53.47
N LYS A 213 -12.73 -5.18 -53.12
CA LYS A 213 -12.62 -4.01 -54.01
C LYS A 213 -11.83 -4.36 -55.28
N GLN A 214 -10.73 -5.09 -55.15
CA GLN A 214 -9.93 -5.56 -56.29
C GLN A 214 -10.71 -6.54 -57.19
N ARG A 215 -11.54 -7.40 -56.60
CA ARG A 215 -12.37 -8.38 -57.33
C ARG A 215 -13.70 -7.83 -57.85
N GLY A 216 -13.99 -6.54 -57.64
CA GLY A 216 -15.27 -5.93 -58.04
C GLY A 216 -16.51 -6.51 -57.34
N ILE A 217 -16.34 -7.16 -56.18
CA ILE A 217 -17.44 -7.79 -55.44
C ILE A 217 -18.21 -6.70 -54.68
N PRO A 218 -19.51 -6.46 -54.98
CA PRO A 218 -20.29 -5.43 -54.33
C PRO A 218 -20.49 -5.71 -52.83
N PHE A 219 -20.55 -4.64 -52.03
CA PHE A 219 -20.85 -4.78 -50.60
C PHE A 219 -22.31 -5.18 -50.41
N PRO A 220 -22.61 -6.16 -49.53
CA PRO A 220 -24.00 -6.43 -49.17
C PRO A 220 -24.62 -5.17 -48.60
N SER A 221 -25.76 -4.74 -49.15
CA SER A 221 -26.53 -3.66 -48.57
C SER A 221 -27.03 -4.11 -47.19
N ILE A 222 -26.89 -3.24 -46.18
CA ILE A 222 -27.25 -3.53 -44.78
C ILE A 222 -28.70 -4.03 -44.67
N GLY A 223 -29.59 -3.60 -45.57
CA GLY A 223 -31.00 -4.03 -45.62
C GLY A 223 -31.26 -5.46 -46.12
N LYS A 224 -30.30 -6.18 -46.71
CA LYS A 224 -30.48 -7.59 -47.14
C LYS A 224 -29.92 -8.62 -46.16
N ALA A 225 -29.07 -8.21 -45.22
CA ALA A 225 -28.43 -9.12 -44.25
C ALA A 225 -29.31 -9.37 -43.00
N LEU A 226 -30.23 -8.46 -42.71
CA LEU A 226 -31.30 -8.69 -41.75
C LEU A 226 -32.48 -9.24 -42.54
N GLY A 227 -32.56 -10.58 -42.64
CA GLY A 227 -33.72 -11.25 -43.25
C GLY A 227 -35.02 -10.69 -42.68
N ASN A 228 -36.04 -10.56 -43.52
CA ASN A 228 -37.35 -10.05 -43.12
C ASN A 228 -37.85 -10.83 -41.88
N PRO A 229 -37.98 -10.19 -40.69
CA PRO A 229 -38.39 -10.90 -39.48
C PRO A 229 -39.81 -11.48 -39.57
N GLN A 230 -40.59 -11.13 -40.60
CA GLN A 230 -41.93 -11.68 -40.83
C GLN A 230 -41.95 -13.08 -41.47
N SER A 231 -40.86 -13.58 -42.05
CA SER A 231 -40.87 -14.93 -42.68
C SER A 231 -40.50 -16.07 -41.74
N ALA A 232 -40.44 -15.82 -40.42
CA ALA A 232 -40.11 -16.83 -39.41
C ALA A 232 -41.34 -17.38 -38.64
N TRP A 233 -42.55 -16.93 -39.01
CA TRP A 233 -43.80 -17.28 -38.33
C TRP A 233 -44.92 -17.74 -39.27
N GLU A 234 -44.59 -18.10 -40.52
CA GLU A 234 -45.46 -18.84 -41.45
C GLU A 234 -44.92 -20.27 -41.61
#